data_AF-A0A9D6J733-F1
#
_entry.id   AF-A0A9D6J733-F1
#
_cell.length_a   1.000
_cell.length_b   1.000
_cell.length_c   1.000
_cell.angle_alpha   90.00
_cell.angle_beta   90.00
_cell.angle_gamma   90.00
#
_symmetry.space_group_name_H-M   'P 1'
#
loop_
_entity.id
_entity.type
_entity.pdbx_description
1 polymer ?
#
loop_
_entity_poly.entity_id
_entity_poly.type
_entity_poly.pdbx_seq_one_letter_code
_entity_poly.pdbx_strand_id
1 'polypeptide(L)'
;MTKKDLEMAPFKNGQNSGNENVTQTSPAPAENIVEAPITRPFEGYTYIKKEWVDQEDGIEKVTLNVAFGHPQLPADWTNTEVYVMMPEWGSIPLKRSWVIRIPSHFEGKDKYLFHYYFQSFHANGPERVSHAFTQLISPQEFEYIDYSGDFVFVRLHWSVGNWSYVQDSDFEVDGITWGSDFSVSQAPFRWNDRLYQNGRAKEMQKLPIPRHFRCFIWVPKGAVINYCFQLIRICPEGFHIHWENNLGKNFLLTI
;
A
#
# COMPACT_ATOMS: atom_id res chain seq x y z
N MET A 1 -68.40 31.70 -8.41
CA MET A 1 -69.05 31.75 -9.75
C MET A 1 -67.93 31.88 -10.77
N THR A 2 -67.74 31.04 -11.78
CA THR A 2 -68.56 29.97 -12.34
C THR A 2 -67.62 29.02 -13.10
N LYS A 3 -68.10 27.80 -13.24
CA LYS A 3 -67.49 26.60 -13.80
C LYS A 3 -67.97 26.47 -15.26
N LYS A 4 -67.36 25.54 -16.01
CA LYS A 4 -67.91 24.83 -17.19
C LYS A 4 -67.87 25.55 -18.53
N ASP A 5 -67.74 24.90 -19.68
CA ASP A 5 -67.51 23.51 -20.13
C ASP A 5 -67.24 23.64 -21.64
N LEU A 6 -66.54 22.68 -22.27
CA LEU A 6 -67.06 22.03 -23.49
C LEU A 6 -66.17 20.87 -23.93
N GLU A 7 -66.81 19.70 -23.86
CA GLU A 7 -66.43 18.39 -24.38
C GLU A 7 -66.38 18.36 -25.91
N MET A 8 -65.58 17.44 -26.48
CA MET A 8 -66.09 16.25 -27.18
C MET A 8 -64.94 15.39 -27.72
N ALA A 9 -64.92 14.13 -27.29
CA ALA A 9 -64.18 13.00 -27.87
C ALA A 9 -65.15 12.19 -28.78
N PRO A 10 -64.94 10.91 -29.14
CA PRO A 10 -63.74 10.08 -29.40
C PRO A 10 -63.86 9.26 -30.73
N PHE A 11 -62.86 8.46 -31.14
CA PHE A 11 -62.96 6.99 -31.44
C PHE A 11 -61.82 6.40 -32.32
N LYS A 12 -61.11 5.44 -31.69
CA LYS A 12 -60.48 4.15 -32.08
C LYS A 12 -60.25 3.67 -33.54
N ASN A 13 -59.04 3.09 -33.68
CA ASN A 13 -58.62 1.74 -34.18
C ASN A 13 -58.43 1.39 -35.68
N GLY A 14 -57.25 0.77 -35.94
CA GLY A 14 -56.95 -0.26 -36.97
C GLY A 14 -56.39 0.29 -38.29
N GLN A 15 -55.35 -0.24 -38.96
CA GLN A 15 -54.68 -1.55 -38.98
C GLN A 15 -53.29 -1.45 -39.68
N ASN A 16 -52.38 -2.39 -39.32
CA ASN A 16 -51.33 -3.08 -40.12
C ASN A 16 -50.21 -2.25 -40.79
N SER A 17 -48.93 -2.64 -40.86
CA SER A 17 -48.19 -3.93 -40.89
C SER A 17 -46.69 -3.57 -40.70
N GLY A 18 -45.84 -4.33 -40.02
CA GLY A 18 -45.14 -5.50 -40.55
C GLY A 18 -43.63 -5.44 -40.21
N ASN A 19 -43.12 -6.52 -39.61
CA ASN A 19 -41.74 -7.04 -39.50
C ASN A 19 -40.65 -6.19 -38.83
N GLU A 20 -40.23 -6.52 -37.60
CA GLU A 20 -39.24 -7.56 -37.22
C GLU A 20 -37.80 -7.26 -37.64
N ASN A 21 -37.00 -6.81 -36.66
CA ASN A 21 -35.61 -7.24 -36.48
C ASN A 21 -35.21 -7.00 -35.01
N VAL A 22 -35.41 -8.04 -34.19
CA VAL A 22 -34.95 -8.09 -32.79
C VAL A 22 -33.46 -8.46 -32.82
N THR A 23 -32.59 -7.49 -32.55
CA THR A 23 -31.20 -7.80 -32.18
C THR A 23 -31.19 -8.05 -30.67
N GLN A 24 -31.12 -9.33 -30.28
CA GLN A 24 -30.87 -9.73 -28.90
C GLN A 24 -29.44 -9.31 -28.52
N THR A 25 -29.30 -8.20 -27.80
CA THR A 25 -28.07 -7.91 -27.05
C THR A 25 -28.10 -8.72 -25.76
N SER A 26 -27.25 -9.75 -25.69
CA SER A 26 -26.95 -10.43 -24.43
C SER A 26 -26.37 -9.42 -23.44
N PRO A 27 -26.81 -9.38 -22.17
CA PRO A 27 -26.12 -8.58 -21.18
C PRO A 27 -24.75 -9.22 -20.91
N ALA A 28 -23.69 -8.42 -21.04
CA ALA A 28 -22.36 -8.82 -20.62
C ALA A 28 -22.39 -9.27 -19.15
N PRO A 29 -21.64 -10.31 -18.76
CA PRO A 29 -21.55 -10.69 -17.36
C PRO A 29 -20.97 -9.51 -16.58
N ALA A 30 -21.69 -9.09 -15.54
CA ALA A 30 -21.21 -8.09 -14.61
C ALA A 30 -19.89 -8.58 -14.03
N GLU A 31 -18.78 -7.99 -14.48
CA GLU A 31 -17.54 -8.04 -13.75
C GLU A 31 -17.85 -7.46 -12.38
N ASN A 32 -17.83 -8.31 -11.36
CA ASN A 32 -17.76 -7.87 -9.98
C ASN A 32 -16.41 -7.16 -9.83
N ILE A 33 -16.37 -5.89 -10.22
CA ILE A 33 -15.33 -4.96 -9.83
C ILE A 33 -15.53 -4.83 -8.32
N VAL A 34 -14.78 -5.63 -7.57
CA VAL A 34 -14.57 -5.36 -6.15
C VAL A 34 -13.76 -4.08 -6.13
N GLU A 35 -14.45 -2.93 -6.11
CA GLU A 35 -13.84 -1.64 -5.81
C GLU A 35 -13.17 -1.80 -4.45
N ALA A 36 -11.83 -1.74 -4.45
CA ALA A 36 -11.08 -1.72 -3.21
C ALA A 36 -11.65 -0.60 -2.33
N PRO A 37 -11.94 -0.86 -1.04
CA PRO A 37 -12.52 0.14 -0.17
C PRO A 37 -11.67 1.41 -0.15
N ILE A 38 -12.33 2.57 -0.03
CA ILE A 38 -11.72 3.92 0.13
C ILE A 38 -11.09 4.04 1.52
N THR A 39 -10.40 3.02 1.98
CA THR A 39 -9.41 3.10 3.03
C THR A 39 -8.08 3.14 2.30
N ARG A 40 -7.67 4.33 1.87
CA ARG A 40 -6.26 4.53 1.56
C ARG A 40 -5.56 4.45 2.91
N PRO A 41 -4.75 3.44 3.26
CA PRO A 41 -3.72 3.69 4.24
C PRO A 41 -2.80 4.75 3.63
N PHE A 42 -2.05 5.42 4.48
CA PHE A 42 -1.08 6.48 4.21
C PHE A 42 -0.56 6.50 2.75
N GLU A 43 -0.43 7.68 2.11
CA GLU A 43 0.41 7.86 0.91
C GLU A 43 1.86 7.53 1.30
N GLY A 44 2.11 6.23 1.37
CA GLY A 44 3.03 5.63 2.30
C GLY A 44 3.95 4.79 1.48
N TYR A 45 5.06 5.40 1.14
CA TYR A 45 6.10 4.70 0.43
C TYR A 45 6.56 3.51 1.26
N THR A 46 6.79 2.40 0.57
CA THR A 46 7.56 1.31 1.16
C THR A 46 9.02 1.52 0.79
N TYR A 47 9.90 1.24 1.73
CA TYR A 47 11.33 1.25 1.53
C TYR A 47 11.82 -0.18 1.35
N ILE A 48 12.53 -0.44 0.25
CA ILE A 48 13.11 -1.74 -0.05
C ILE A 48 14.61 -1.60 -0.13
N LYS A 49 15.32 -2.35 0.72
CA LYS A 49 16.77 -2.48 0.65
C LYS A 49 17.15 -3.40 -0.50
N LYS A 50 18.07 -2.96 -1.35
CA LYS A 50 18.78 -3.78 -2.34
C LYS A 50 20.23 -3.90 -1.97
N GLU A 51 20.77 -5.08 -2.21
CA GLU A 51 22.12 -5.45 -1.81
C GLU A 51 22.85 -6.04 -3.01
N TRP A 52 24.13 -5.69 -3.10
CA TRP A 52 25.10 -6.24 -4.02
C TRP A 52 26.29 -6.74 -3.20
N VAL A 53 26.80 -7.91 -3.54
CA VAL A 53 28.03 -8.45 -2.95
C VAL A 53 29.08 -8.45 -4.04
N ASP A 54 30.18 -7.74 -3.83
CA ASP A 54 31.28 -7.68 -4.78
C ASP A 54 31.79 -9.11 -5.06
N GLN A 55 31.66 -9.54 -6.32
CA GLN A 55 32.04 -10.89 -6.78
C GLN A 55 33.49 -10.95 -7.28
N GLU A 56 34.08 -9.79 -7.53
CA GLU A 56 35.39 -9.62 -8.16
C GLU A 56 36.15 -8.50 -7.44
N ASP A 57 37.48 -8.58 -7.46
CA ASP A 57 38.34 -7.52 -6.95
C ASP A 57 38.37 -6.31 -7.89
N GLY A 58 38.70 -5.13 -7.33
CA GLY A 58 38.89 -3.91 -8.12
C GLY A 58 37.59 -3.22 -8.58
N ILE A 59 36.43 -3.63 -8.06
CA ILE A 59 35.17 -2.90 -8.21
C ILE A 59 35.26 -1.59 -7.41
N GLU A 60 35.22 -0.45 -8.09
CA GLU A 60 35.26 0.86 -7.44
C GLU A 60 33.85 1.33 -7.09
N LYS A 61 32.91 1.15 -8.01
CA LYS A 61 31.56 1.69 -7.93
C LYS A 61 30.55 0.67 -8.41
N VAL A 62 29.41 0.61 -7.73
CA VAL A 62 28.24 -0.13 -8.20
C VAL A 62 27.06 0.83 -8.21
N THR A 63 26.32 0.86 -9.31
CA THR A 63 25.06 1.58 -9.43
C THR A 63 23.90 0.60 -9.50
N LEU A 64 22.78 1.01 -8.91
CA LEU A 64 21.49 0.37 -8.97
C LEU A 64 20.61 1.20 -9.91
N ASN A 65 20.21 0.57 -11.00
CA ASN A 65 19.37 1.17 -12.03
C ASN A 65 17.95 0.64 -11.86
N VAL A 66 16.96 1.53 -11.82
CA VAL A 66 15.58 1.23 -11.45
C VAL A 66 14.61 1.78 -12.48
N ALA A 67 13.57 1.00 -12.79
CA ALA A 67 12.39 1.46 -13.51
C ALA A 67 11.12 0.85 -12.91
N PHE A 68 10.02 1.60 -12.97
CA PHE A 68 8.69 1.11 -12.65
C PHE A 68 7.89 0.92 -13.93
N GLY A 69 7.02 -0.09 -13.97
CA GLY A 69 6.30 -0.44 -15.19
C GLY A 69 4.94 -1.07 -14.94
N HIS A 70 4.12 -1.06 -15.99
CA HIS A 70 2.83 -1.72 -15.98
C HIS A 70 2.98 -3.26 -15.95
N PRO A 71 2.13 -4.02 -15.24
CA PRO A 71 2.25 -5.49 -15.11
C PRO A 71 2.27 -6.31 -16.40
N GLN A 72 1.77 -5.74 -17.49
CA GLN A 72 1.66 -6.39 -18.80
C GLN A 72 2.64 -5.85 -19.84
N LEU A 73 3.50 -4.89 -19.48
CA LEU A 73 4.47 -4.28 -20.40
C LEU A 73 5.90 -4.66 -20.01
N PRO A 74 6.83 -4.69 -20.97
CA PRO A 74 8.25 -4.82 -20.65
C PRO A 74 8.74 -3.59 -19.88
N ALA A 75 9.89 -3.75 -19.21
CA ALA A 75 10.56 -2.64 -18.53
C ALA A 75 10.88 -1.51 -19.53
N ASP A 76 10.45 -0.29 -19.21
CA ASP A 76 10.85 0.92 -19.92
C ASP A 76 12.05 1.56 -19.22
N TRP A 77 13.22 1.45 -19.84
CA TRP A 77 14.47 1.98 -19.29
C TRP A 77 14.77 3.42 -19.75
N THR A 78 13.87 4.08 -20.49
CA THR A 78 14.09 5.46 -20.95
C THR A 78 14.15 6.47 -19.81
N ASN A 79 13.37 6.24 -18.74
CA ASN A 79 13.32 7.06 -17.53
C ASN A 79 13.93 6.34 -16.32
N THR A 80 15.10 5.72 -16.52
CA THR A 80 15.79 4.98 -15.46
C THR A 80 16.26 5.91 -14.34
N GLU A 81 15.93 5.58 -13.11
CA GLU A 81 16.53 6.18 -11.92
C GLU A 81 17.82 5.43 -11.56
N VAL A 82 18.89 6.17 -11.29
CA VAL A 82 20.22 5.60 -11.03
C VAL A 82 20.71 6.01 -9.65
N TYR A 83 21.07 5.02 -8.84
CA TYR A 83 21.54 5.19 -7.47
C TYR A 83 22.94 4.62 -7.31
N VAL A 84 23.88 5.38 -6.75
CA VAL A 84 25.20 4.85 -6.40
C VAL A 84 25.09 4.09 -5.08
N MET A 85 25.40 2.79 -5.11
CA MET A 85 25.28 1.94 -3.92
C MET A 85 26.36 2.26 -2.89
N MET A 86 25.98 2.27 -1.61
CA MET A 86 26.86 2.61 -0.51
C MET A 86 27.60 1.37 0.00
N PRO A 87 28.93 1.41 0.18
CA PRO A 87 29.67 0.30 0.76
C PRO A 87 29.34 0.12 2.25
N GLU A 88 29.13 -1.14 2.65
CA GLU A 88 28.99 -1.55 4.04
C GLU A 88 30.38 -1.92 4.59
N TRP A 89 31.09 -0.91 5.10
CA TRP A 89 32.46 -1.07 5.60
C TRP A 89 32.55 -2.19 6.65
N GLY A 90 33.57 -3.05 6.53
CA GLY A 90 33.80 -4.18 7.42
C GLY A 90 33.17 -5.50 6.96
N SER A 91 32.47 -5.52 5.82
CA SER A 91 32.02 -6.76 5.18
C SER A 91 33.10 -7.37 4.28
N ILE A 92 33.22 -8.71 4.31
CA ILE A 92 34.14 -9.48 3.46
C ILE A 92 33.37 -10.71 2.93
N PRO A 93 33.10 -10.84 1.61
CA PRO A 93 33.33 -9.84 0.55
C PRO A 93 32.58 -8.52 0.81
N LEU A 94 33.04 -7.42 0.17
CA LEU A 94 32.43 -6.10 0.35
C LEU A 94 30.97 -6.13 -0.12
N LYS A 95 30.06 -5.83 0.79
CA LYS A 95 28.64 -5.63 0.53
C LYS A 95 28.41 -4.16 0.23
N ARG A 96 27.48 -3.90 -0.68
CA ARG A 96 26.98 -2.57 -1.01
C ARG A 96 25.48 -2.60 -0.95
N SER A 97 24.87 -1.54 -0.45
CA SER A 97 23.42 -1.46 -0.36
C SER A 97 22.87 -0.09 -0.72
N TRP A 98 21.60 -0.10 -1.10
CA TRP A 98 20.81 1.10 -1.30
C TRP A 98 19.36 0.82 -0.88
N VAL A 99 18.70 1.83 -0.30
CA VAL A 99 17.29 1.73 0.08
C VAL A 99 16.47 2.56 -0.89
N ILE A 100 15.59 1.90 -1.63
CA ILE A 100 14.72 2.54 -2.61
C ILE A 100 13.37 2.79 -1.99
N ARG A 101 12.83 3.98 -2.24
CA ARG A 101 11.46 4.35 -1.92
C ARG A 101 10.54 3.94 -3.07
N ILE A 102 9.67 2.96 -2.87
CA ILE A 102 8.67 2.53 -3.85
C ILE A 102 7.30 3.15 -3.54
N PRO A 103 6.53 3.56 -4.57
CA PRO A 103 5.23 4.21 -4.36
C PRO A 103 4.13 3.21 -3.97
N SER A 104 3.08 3.66 -3.29
CA SER A 104 1.89 2.82 -3.06
C SER A 104 1.11 2.58 -4.36
N HIS A 105 1.28 3.45 -5.36
CA HIS A 105 0.61 3.33 -6.65
C HIS A 105 1.50 3.90 -7.75
N PHE A 106 1.50 3.23 -8.89
CA PHE A 106 2.21 3.66 -10.10
C PHE A 106 1.19 3.83 -11.22
N GLU A 107 1.14 5.03 -11.81
CA GLU A 107 0.18 5.38 -12.87
C GLU A 107 -1.30 5.06 -12.52
N GLY A 108 -1.67 5.28 -11.26
CA GLY A 108 -3.02 5.00 -10.76
C GLY A 108 -3.36 3.52 -10.57
N LYS A 109 -2.36 2.63 -10.62
CA LYS A 109 -2.49 1.19 -10.32
C LYS A 109 -1.83 0.85 -9.00
N ASP A 110 -2.50 0.02 -8.19
CA ASP A 110 -1.96 -0.48 -6.92
C ASP A 110 -1.02 -1.68 -7.12
N LYS A 111 -1.03 -2.29 -8.31
CA LYS A 111 -0.12 -3.37 -8.70
C LYS A 111 0.70 -2.92 -9.89
N TYR A 112 2.01 -3.05 -9.77
CA TYR A 112 2.95 -2.61 -10.79
C TYR A 112 4.24 -3.42 -10.70
N LEU A 113 5.07 -3.37 -11.75
CA LEU A 113 6.37 -4.01 -11.76
C LEU A 113 7.44 -3.02 -11.31
N PHE A 114 8.33 -3.54 -10.48
CA PHE A 114 9.56 -2.88 -10.10
C PHE A 114 10.72 -3.64 -10.74
N HIS A 115 11.38 -2.99 -11.68
CA HIS A 115 12.49 -3.51 -12.44
C HIS A 115 13.79 -2.90 -11.92
N TYR A 116 14.84 -3.71 -11.84
CA TYR A 116 16.15 -3.20 -11.50
C TYR A 116 17.29 -4.06 -12.04
N TYR A 117 18.47 -3.47 -12.18
CA TYR A 117 19.71 -4.18 -12.43
C TYR A 117 20.88 -3.44 -11.78
N PHE A 118 22.00 -4.15 -11.62
CA PHE A 118 23.24 -3.61 -11.07
C PHE A 118 24.26 -3.40 -12.19
N GLN A 119 25.03 -2.33 -12.08
CA GLN A 119 26.11 -2.00 -13.00
C GLN A 119 27.36 -1.69 -12.17
N SER A 120 28.42 -2.46 -12.42
CA SER A 120 29.67 -2.36 -11.67
C SER A 120 30.78 -1.79 -12.56
N PHE A 121 31.56 -0.88 -11.98
CA PHE A 121 32.65 -0.17 -12.62
C PHE A 121 33.95 -0.57 -11.94
N HIS A 122 34.90 -1.08 -12.73
CA HIS A 122 36.22 -1.50 -12.26
C HIS A 122 37.26 -0.42 -12.59
N ALA A 123 38.24 -0.26 -11.70
CA ALA A 123 39.31 0.74 -11.85
C ALA A 123 40.03 0.68 -13.21
N ASN A 124 40.32 -0.55 -13.68
CA ASN A 124 41.09 -0.82 -14.88
C ASN A 124 40.45 -1.92 -15.73
N GLY A 125 39.13 -2.11 -15.63
CA GLY A 125 38.42 -3.25 -16.21
C GLY A 125 37.17 -2.84 -17.00
N PRO A 126 36.56 -3.79 -17.73
CA PRO A 126 35.30 -3.54 -18.40
C PRO A 126 34.19 -3.30 -17.38
N GLU A 127 33.22 -2.48 -17.77
CA GLU A 127 31.97 -2.39 -17.05
C GLU A 127 31.22 -3.73 -17.13
N ARG A 128 30.58 -4.14 -16.03
CA ARG A 128 29.72 -5.32 -15.99
C ARG A 128 28.32 -4.95 -15.58
N VAL A 129 27.35 -5.51 -16.28
CA VAL A 129 25.92 -5.32 -16.02
C VAL A 129 25.32 -6.66 -15.62
N SER A 130 24.58 -6.68 -14.51
CA SER A 130 23.83 -7.89 -14.10
C SER A 130 22.68 -8.16 -15.07
N HIS A 131 22.10 -9.35 -14.99
CA HIS A 131 20.76 -9.51 -15.57
C HIS A 131 19.76 -8.56 -14.89
N ALA A 132 18.68 -8.24 -15.60
CA ALA A 132 17.58 -7.48 -15.03
C ALA A 132 16.70 -8.37 -14.15
N PHE A 133 16.30 -7.81 -13.02
CA PHE A 133 15.35 -8.38 -12.08
C PHE A 133 14.00 -7.68 -12.24
N THR A 134 12.92 -8.43 -12.06
CA THR A 134 11.56 -7.90 -12.09
C THR A 134 10.80 -8.45 -10.89
N GLN A 135 10.14 -7.56 -10.15
CA GLN A 135 9.31 -7.91 -9.01
C GLN A 135 7.93 -7.31 -9.18
N LEU A 136 6.88 -8.09 -8.96
CA LEU A 136 5.52 -7.58 -8.86
C LEU A 136 5.33 -6.95 -7.49
N ILE A 137 5.07 -5.65 -7.43
CA ILE A 137 4.65 -4.98 -6.20
C ILE A 137 3.14 -5.06 -6.10
N SER A 138 2.63 -5.42 -4.93
CA SER A 138 1.20 -5.50 -4.66
C SER A 138 0.86 -5.07 -3.23
N PRO A 139 -0.36 -4.56 -2.99
CA PRO A 139 -0.83 -4.27 -1.65
C PRO A 139 -1.01 -5.57 -0.87
N GLN A 140 -0.57 -5.56 0.38
CA GLN A 140 -0.87 -6.57 1.37
C GLN A 140 -1.62 -5.94 2.52
N GLU A 141 -2.82 -6.47 2.80
CA GLU A 141 -3.61 -6.08 3.96
C GLU A 141 -3.10 -6.77 5.23
N PHE A 142 -3.09 -6.01 6.33
CA PHE A 142 -2.93 -6.51 7.68
C PHE A 142 -4.14 -6.08 8.49
N GLU A 143 -4.57 -6.96 9.41
CA GLU A 143 -5.65 -6.68 10.35
C GLU A 143 -5.16 -6.90 11.78
N TYR A 144 -5.64 -6.04 12.68
CA TYR A 144 -5.54 -6.22 14.12
C TYR A 144 -6.93 -6.09 14.74
N ILE A 145 -7.33 -7.07 15.55
CA ILE A 145 -8.65 -7.10 16.19
C ILE A 145 -8.50 -6.82 17.68
N ASP A 146 -8.98 -5.65 18.11
CA ASP A 146 -9.00 -5.27 19.53
C ASP A 146 -10.34 -5.67 20.18
N TYR A 147 -10.31 -6.77 20.92
CA TYR A 147 -11.44 -7.25 21.73
C TYR A 147 -11.60 -6.50 23.05
N SER A 148 -10.60 -5.74 23.50
CA SER A 148 -10.64 -5.00 24.76
C SER A 148 -11.29 -3.62 24.60
N GLY A 149 -11.11 -3.00 23.43
CA GLY A 149 -11.49 -1.61 23.21
C GLY A 149 -10.56 -0.60 23.91
N ASP A 150 -9.39 -1.04 24.37
CA ASP A 150 -8.44 -0.21 25.10
C ASP A 150 -7.51 0.59 24.17
N PHE A 151 -7.30 0.14 22.93
CA PHE A 151 -6.29 0.73 22.05
C PHE A 151 -6.86 1.89 21.22
N VAL A 152 -6.04 2.95 21.09
CA VAL A 152 -6.37 4.15 20.31
C VAL A 152 -5.58 4.21 19.00
N PHE A 153 -4.32 3.77 19.04
CA PHE A 153 -3.51 3.58 17.85
C PHE A 153 -2.97 2.16 17.82
N VAL A 154 -2.92 1.61 16.61
CA VAL A 154 -2.23 0.37 16.30
C VAL A 154 -1.30 0.67 15.13
N ARG A 155 -0.07 0.19 15.22
CA ARG A 155 0.96 0.38 14.20
C ARG A 155 1.62 -0.94 13.87
N LEU A 156 1.82 -1.17 12.58
CA LEU A 156 2.63 -2.25 12.05
C LEU A 156 4.07 -1.81 12.11
N HIS A 157 4.90 -2.51 12.88
CA HIS A 157 6.34 -2.34 12.85
C HIS A 157 6.92 -3.51 12.07
N TRP A 158 7.58 -3.25 10.95
CA TRP A 158 7.89 -4.32 10.00
C TRP A 158 9.14 -4.08 9.16
N SER A 159 9.61 -5.13 8.52
CA SER A 159 10.72 -5.11 7.57
C SER A 159 10.55 -6.19 6.51
N VAL A 160 11.06 -5.92 5.30
CA VAL A 160 11.23 -6.96 4.28
C VAL A 160 12.49 -7.75 4.60
N GLY A 161 12.34 -9.05 4.88
CA GLY A 161 13.43 -9.94 5.26
C GLY A 161 13.79 -9.83 6.74
N ASN A 162 15.08 -9.70 7.04
CA ASN A 162 15.62 -9.92 8.39
C ASN A 162 15.85 -8.63 9.18
N TRP A 163 14.84 -7.75 9.29
CA TRP A 163 14.94 -6.46 9.99
C TRP A 163 16.07 -5.54 9.48
N SER A 164 16.48 -5.72 8.21
CA SER A 164 17.61 -4.96 7.63
C SER A 164 17.26 -3.51 7.33
N TYR A 165 15.97 -3.21 7.18
CA TYR A 165 15.44 -1.86 7.10
C TYR A 165 14.01 -1.82 7.66
N VAL A 166 13.85 -1.15 8.80
CA VAL A 166 12.61 -1.19 9.58
C VAL A 166 11.70 -0.02 9.24
N GLN A 167 10.40 -0.28 9.24
CA GLN A 167 9.35 0.64 8.82
C GLN A 167 8.15 0.55 9.75
N ASP A 168 7.42 1.66 9.80
CA ASP A 168 6.20 1.82 10.59
C ASP A 168 5.03 2.13 9.66
N SER A 169 3.89 1.49 9.87
CA SER A 169 2.65 1.77 9.13
C SER A 169 1.48 1.83 10.09
N ASP A 170 0.81 2.98 10.16
CA ASP A 170 -0.31 3.17 11.07
C ASP A 170 -1.59 2.48 10.52
N PHE A 171 -2.34 1.84 11.40
CA PHE A 171 -3.64 1.27 11.07
C PHE A 171 -4.74 2.28 11.31
N GLU A 172 -5.73 2.32 10.41
CA GLU A 172 -6.99 2.99 10.71
C GLU A 172 -8.01 1.98 11.26
N VAL A 173 -8.90 2.44 12.12
CA VAL A 173 -9.99 1.63 12.66
C VAL A 173 -11.24 1.75 11.80
N ASP A 174 -11.96 0.64 11.63
CA ASP A 174 -13.30 0.65 11.05
C ASP A 174 -14.23 1.60 11.83
N GLY A 175 -14.89 2.51 11.10
CA GLY A 175 -15.81 3.50 11.67
C GLY A 175 -15.22 4.90 11.85
N ILE A 176 -13.89 5.08 11.73
CA ILE A 176 -13.30 6.42 11.56
C ILE A 176 -13.07 6.67 10.07
N THR A 177 -13.66 7.74 9.55
CA THR A 177 -13.46 8.14 8.15
C THR A 177 -12.03 8.62 7.93
N TRP A 178 -11.35 8.06 6.92
CA TRP A 178 -10.03 8.50 6.51
C TRP A 178 -10.00 10.00 6.18
N GLY A 179 -8.92 10.68 6.57
CA GLY A 179 -8.74 12.11 6.34
C GLY A 179 -9.47 13.02 7.34
N SER A 180 -10.38 12.49 8.18
CA SER A 180 -10.99 13.26 9.26
C SER A 180 -9.97 13.82 10.25
N ASP A 181 -10.37 14.80 11.08
CA ASP A 181 -9.49 15.44 12.07
C ASP A 181 -8.87 14.45 13.07
N PHE A 182 -9.52 13.30 13.28
CA PHE A 182 -9.10 12.26 14.21
C PHE A 182 -8.59 10.99 13.51
N SER A 183 -8.53 10.97 12.17
CA SER A 183 -7.96 9.88 11.38
C SER A 183 -6.45 9.73 11.65
N VAL A 184 -5.90 8.52 11.51
CA VAL A 184 -4.45 8.27 11.61
C VAL A 184 -3.67 8.96 10.50
N SER A 185 -4.33 9.33 9.40
CA SER A 185 -3.74 10.18 8.36
C SER A 185 -3.20 11.52 8.88
N GLN A 186 -3.72 12.02 10.00
CA GLN A 186 -3.25 13.25 10.65
C GLN A 186 -2.09 13.02 11.63
N ALA A 187 -1.82 11.76 12.00
CA ALA A 187 -0.86 11.39 13.04
C ALA A 187 0.57 11.91 12.80
N PRO A 188 1.16 11.87 11.59
CA PRO A 188 2.55 12.32 11.39
C PRO A 188 2.81 13.77 11.81
N PHE A 189 1.80 14.63 11.69
CA PHE A 189 1.91 16.06 12.00
C PHE A 189 1.39 16.39 13.41
N ARG A 190 0.58 15.50 13.99
CA ARG A 190 -0.16 15.74 15.23
C ARG A 190 0.14 14.71 16.31
N TRP A 191 1.18 13.90 16.14
CA TRP A 191 1.51 12.83 17.09
C TRP A 191 1.68 13.34 18.52
N ASN A 192 2.30 14.51 18.69
CA ASN A 192 2.52 15.14 20.00
C ASN A 192 1.41 16.14 20.41
N ASP A 193 0.32 16.23 19.63
CA ASP A 193 -0.80 17.14 19.93
C ASP A 193 -1.82 16.44 20.84
N ARG A 194 -1.91 16.93 22.09
CA ARG A 194 -2.83 16.39 23.10
C ARG A 194 -4.30 16.54 22.70
N LEU A 195 -4.66 17.56 21.92
CA LEU A 195 -6.05 17.73 21.44
C LEU A 195 -6.41 16.65 20.44
N TYR A 196 -5.50 16.35 19.50
CA TYR A 196 -5.68 15.26 18.54
C TYR A 196 -5.78 13.91 19.26
N GLN A 197 -4.83 13.62 20.15
CA GLN A 197 -4.79 12.39 20.94
C GLN A 197 -6.08 12.17 21.74
N ASN A 198 -6.48 13.16 22.54
CA ASN A 198 -7.69 13.05 23.37
C ASN A 198 -8.98 13.04 22.52
N GLY A 199 -9.01 13.79 21.42
CA GLY A 199 -10.12 13.78 20.49
C GLY A 199 -10.31 12.42 19.84
N ARG A 200 -9.22 11.83 19.32
CA ARG A 200 -9.26 10.48 18.77
C ARG A 200 -9.66 9.45 19.83
N ALA A 201 -9.11 9.50 21.05
CA ALA A 201 -9.52 8.61 22.13
C ALA A 201 -11.04 8.66 22.39
N LYS A 202 -11.65 9.85 22.34
CA LYS A 202 -13.11 10.01 22.48
C LYS A 202 -13.88 9.45 21.28
N GLU A 203 -13.37 9.58 20.06
CA GLU A 203 -14.00 8.93 18.89
C GLU A 203 -13.92 7.40 19.00
N MET A 204 -12.77 6.86 19.40
CA MET A 204 -12.59 5.42 19.61
C MET A 204 -13.60 4.84 20.61
N GLN A 205 -13.90 5.56 21.69
CA GLN A 205 -14.88 5.13 22.70
C GLN A 205 -16.31 4.97 22.16
N LYS A 206 -16.65 5.59 21.02
CA LYS A 206 -17.98 5.47 20.40
C LYS A 206 -18.09 4.24 19.50
N LEU A 207 -16.97 3.63 19.12
CA LEU A 207 -16.94 2.51 18.19
C LEU A 207 -17.30 1.20 18.89
N PRO A 208 -18.01 0.29 18.21
CA PRO A 208 -18.32 -1.03 18.76
C PRO A 208 -17.06 -1.87 18.95
N ILE A 209 -17.15 -2.82 19.88
CA ILE A 209 -16.12 -3.84 20.13
C ILE A 209 -16.63 -5.17 19.54
N PRO A 210 -15.77 -6.01 18.92
CA PRO A 210 -14.34 -5.78 18.70
C PRO A 210 -14.07 -4.70 17.65
N ARG A 211 -12.99 -3.93 17.85
CA ARG A 211 -12.55 -2.93 16.88
C ARG A 211 -11.61 -3.58 15.88
N HIS A 212 -11.89 -3.40 14.59
CA HIS A 212 -11.06 -3.87 13.49
C HIS A 212 -10.17 -2.75 13.01
N PHE A 213 -8.87 -2.93 13.16
CA PHE A 213 -7.85 -2.03 12.63
C PHE A 213 -7.31 -2.63 11.34
N ARG A 214 -7.22 -1.83 10.27
CA ARG A 214 -6.67 -2.25 8.97
C ARG A 214 -5.56 -1.34 8.49
N CYS A 215 -4.55 -1.92 7.87
CA CYS A 215 -3.54 -1.20 7.09
C CYS A 215 -3.15 -2.00 5.84
N PHE A 216 -2.59 -1.31 4.85
CA PHE A 216 -1.93 -1.97 3.72
C PHE A 216 -0.48 -1.52 3.62
N ILE A 217 0.37 -2.43 3.16
CA ILE A 217 1.76 -2.16 2.76
C ILE A 217 1.96 -2.61 1.31
N TRP A 218 2.87 -1.98 0.58
CA TRP A 218 3.16 -2.35 -0.81
C TRP A 218 4.52 -3.02 -0.89
N VAL A 219 4.52 -4.32 -1.16
CA VAL A 219 5.73 -5.14 -1.06
C VAL A 219 5.85 -6.07 -2.28
N PRO A 220 7.07 -6.54 -2.60
CA PRO A 220 7.26 -7.53 -3.65
C PRO A 220 6.51 -8.81 -3.33
N LYS A 221 5.77 -9.35 -4.29
CA LYS A 221 5.20 -10.70 -4.20
C LYS A 221 6.31 -11.73 -4.02
N GLY A 222 6.11 -12.69 -3.13
CA GLY A 222 7.11 -13.66 -2.69
C GLY A 222 8.03 -13.16 -1.58
N ALA A 223 7.90 -11.90 -1.14
CA ALA A 223 8.71 -11.38 -0.05
C ALA A 223 8.27 -11.99 1.30
N VAL A 224 9.26 -12.14 2.19
CA VAL A 224 9.01 -12.46 3.59
C VAL A 224 8.97 -11.16 4.38
N ILE A 225 7.87 -10.92 5.07
CA ILE A 225 7.67 -9.77 5.95
C ILE A 225 7.84 -10.23 7.40
N ASN A 226 8.77 -9.59 8.10
CA ASN A 226 8.95 -9.75 9.53
C ASN A 226 8.28 -8.57 10.23
N TYR A 227 7.39 -8.82 11.17
CA TYR A 227 6.59 -7.76 11.78
C TYR A 227 6.18 -8.03 13.22
N CYS A 228 5.81 -6.95 13.91
CA CYS A 228 5.13 -6.96 15.19
C CYS A 228 4.16 -5.77 15.26
N PHE A 229 3.28 -5.77 16.26
CA PHE A 229 2.35 -4.67 16.46
C PHE A 229 2.82 -3.79 17.62
N GLN A 230 2.79 -2.49 17.40
CA GLN A 230 2.89 -1.50 18.45
C GLN A 230 1.47 -1.01 18.79
N LEU A 231 1.00 -1.34 19.98
CA LEU A 231 -0.35 -1.03 20.47
C LEU A 231 -0.28 0.11 21.47
N ILE A 232 -1.07 1.15 21.27
CA ILE A 232 -0.94 2.39 22.02
C ILE A 232 -2.27 2.76 22.67
N ARG A 233 -2.22 2.91 23.99
CA ARG A 233 -3.33 3.37 24.83
C ARG A 233 -3.07 4.80 25.26
N ILE A 234 -4.15 5.59 25.35
CA ILE A 234 -4.08 6.95 25.90
C ILE A 234 -4.74 6.93 27.27
N CYS A 235 -3.99 7.34 28.29
CA CYS A 235 -4.42 7.44 29.68
C CYS A 235 -4.18 8.86 30.21
N PRO A 236 -4.80 9.26 31.32
CA PRO A 236 -4.59 10.59 31.92
C PRO A 236 -3.12 10.93 32.20
N GLU A 237 -2.33 9.93 32.60
CA GLU A 237 -0.91 10.03 32.90
C GLU A 237 0.01 10.08 31.68
N GLY A 238 -0.49 9.78 30.47
CA GLY A 238 0.29 9.74 29.25
C GLY A 238 -0.15 8.64 28.29
N PHE A 239 0.76 8.21 27.41
CA PHE A 239 0.53 7.08 26.53
C PHE A 239 1.27 5.84 27.06
N HIS A 240 0.61 4.69 26.94
CA HIS A 240 1.22 3.38 27.23
C HIS A 240 1.40 2.62 25.93
N ILE A 241 2.62 2.13 25.71
CA ILE A 241 2.98 1.35 24.53
C ILE A 241 3.14 -0.11 24.94
N HIS A 242 2.40 -0.98 24.26
CA HIS A 242 2.55 -2.42 24.35
C HIS A 242 3.04 -2.97 23.02
N TRP A 243 4.01 -3.89 23.07
CA TRP A 243 4.54 -4.56 21.89
C TRP A 243 4.02 -5.99 21.83
N GLU A 244 3.24 -6.28 20.80
CA GLU A 244 2.81 -7.63 20.49
C GLU A 244 3.74 -8.23 19.43
N ASN A 245 4.72 -9.00 19.89
CA ASN A 245 5.82 -9.54 19.08
C ASN A 245 5.92 -11.06 19.15
N ASN A 246 4.78 -11.76 19.25
CA ASN A 246 4.74 -13.23 19.27
C ASN A 246 5.67 -13.84 20.33
N LEU A 247 5.55 -13.37 21.57
CA LEU A 247 6.39 -13.80 22.71
C LEU A 247 7.90 -13.64 22.43
N GLY A 248 8.29 -12.56 21.75
CA GLY A 248 9.68 -12.24 21.42
C GLY A 248 10.22 -12.86 20.12
N LYS A 249 9.41 -13.61 19.36
CA LYS A 249 9.85 -14.25 18.10
C LYS A 249 9.53 -13.46 16.84
N ASN A 250 8.71 -12.42 16.97
CA ASN A 250 8.06 -11.71 15.86
C ASN A 250 7.13 -12.59 15.03
N PHE A 251 6.32 -11.95 14.19
CA PHE A 251 5.50 -12.62 13.19
C PHE A 251 6.23 -12.65 11.85
N LEU A 252 5.96 -13.68 11.06
CA LEU A 252 6.48 -13.86 9.72
C LEU A 252 5.34 -14.15 8.76
N LEU A 253 5.30 -13.42 7.64
CA LEU A 253 4.33 -13.60 6.57
C LEU A 253 5.07 -13.69 5.23
N THR A 254 4.73 -14.68 4.40
CA THR A 254 5.17 -14.73 3.01
C THR A 254 4.03 -14.29 2.11
N ILE A 255 4.29 -13.32 1.22
CA ILE A 255 3.32 -12.69 0.31
C ILE A 255 3.20 -13.45 -1.01
#